data_AF-A0A1E5C479-F1
#
_entry.id   AF-A0A1E5C479-F1
#
_cell.length_a   1.000
_cell.length_b   1.000
_cell.length_c   1.000
_cell.angle_alpha   90.00
_cell.angle_beta   90.00
_cell.angle_gamma   90.00
#
_symmetry.space_group_name_H-M   'P 1'
#
loop_
_entity.id
_entity.type
_entity.pdbx_description
1 polymer ?
#
loop_
_entity_poly.entity_id
_entity_poly.type
_entity_poly.pdbx_seq_one_letter_code
_entity_poly.pdbx_strand_id
1 'polypeptide(L)'
;MKYIIAAATLVTLVACHDDNHAVTPTPPSPEFTVTKTYVLALNGRQAVPMNDSIRMASSTVQLDENTQQLQATLDTANLPEFTAAHIHAGDIGETGGVVFPFNTPDSNGLASIDVSDLTDEQLQTLLSGDWYINLHTTLVPSGEVRAQIVPNTTTIYTFEVDSEQEVPAVTSAATGDGYAEYDSESKVLNVRVNTDGIDDATAAHIHTGDVGSNGGVLVVLDQDAEDSSVWTAPENTEIDAATLAVLNAGGYYTNFHTPANPGGEIRGQVLADNYVLLTFPLSGSQEVPAVTTAAKGDGYALVDKNSGALTLKVITTGVADATAAHVHTGASGSNGGVLVALEQETGDANIWNAPANTELNASALTTFVSGGNYVNVHTPANAGGEIRGQID
;
A
#
# COMPACT_ATOMS: atom_id res chain seq x y z
N MET A 1 -9.20 -43.33 103.13
CA MET A 1 -9.57 -42.76 101.82
C MET A 1 -8.50 -41.74 101.44
N LYS A 2 -7.97 -41.86 100.23
CA LYS A 2 -6.77 -41.18 99.74
C LYS A 2 -7.08 -39.70 99.42
N TYR A 3 -6.20 -38.82 99.85
CA TYR A 3 -6.10 -37.43 99.41
C TYR A 3 -5.33 -37.36 98.09
N ILE A 4 -5.80 -36.56 97.13
CA ILE A 4 -4.98 -36.13 95.98
C ILE A 4 -5.20 -34.62 95.82
N ILE A 5 -4.14 -33.87 96.13
CA ILE A 5 -3.96 -32.46 95.80
C ILE A 5 -3.22 -32.44 94.47
N ALA A 6 -3.84 -31.89 93.42
CA ALA A 6 -3.19 -31.74 92.12
C ALA A 6 -2.46 -30.39 92.07
N ALA A 7 -1.13 -30.46 91.97
CA ALA A 7 -0.26 -29.32 91.72
C ALA A 7 -0.32 -28.93 90.23
N ALA A 8 -0.55 -27.65 89.96
CA ALA A 8 -0.49 -27.09 88.61
C ALA A 8 0.96 -26.72 88.28
N THR A 9 1.56 -27.47 87.35
CA THR A 9 2.91 -27.21 86.83
C THR A 9 2.79 -26.20 85.68
N LEU A 10 3.34 -25.01 85.89
CA LEU A 10 3.48 -23.97 84.87
C LEU A 10 4.63 -24.37 83.93
N VAL A 11 4.32 -24.80 82.70
CA VAL A 11 5.30 -25.09 81.66
C VAL A 11 5.57 -23.80 80.90
N THR A 12 6.75 -23.22 81.11
CA THR A 12 7.29 -22.17 80.24
C THR A 12 7.81 -22.82 78.95
N LEU A 13 7.05 -22.71 77.86
CA LEU A 13 7.53 -23.00 76.52
C LEU A 13 8.49 -21.89 76.09
N VAL A 14 9.78 -22.20 76.07
CA VAL A 14 10.79 -21.43 75.33
C VAL A 14 10.58 -21.77 73.86
N ALA A 15 9.98 -20.86 73.10
CA ALA A 15 10.00 -20.93 71.65
C ALA A 15 11.41 -20.52 71.18
N CYS A 16 12.18 -21.47 70.69
CA CYS A 16 13.35 -21.17 69.89
C CYS A 16 12.87 -20.53 68.58
N HIS A 17 13.28 -19.28 68.35
CA HIS A 17 13.18 -18.60 67.08
C HIS A 17 14.13 -19.30 66.11
N ASP A 18 13.58 -20.15 65.25
CA ASP A 18 14.30 -20.74 64.13
C ASP A 18 14.07 -19.80 62.94
N ASP A 19 14.97 -18.83 62.76
CA ASP A 19 14.99 -17.87 61.64
C ASP A 19 15.39 -18.55 60.32
N ASN A 20 14.93 -19.77 60.10
CA ASN A 20 15.04 -20.40 58.81
C ASN A 20 13.83 -19.98 57.99
N HIS A 21 13.80 -18.71 57.59
CA HIS A 21 13.05 -18.27 56.43
C HIS A 21 13.65 -19.02 55.24
N ALA A 22 13.16 -20.24 55.01
CA ALA A 22 13.28 -20.89 53.72
C ALA A 22 12.65 -19.90 52.73
N VAL A 23 13.51 -19.14 52.04
CA VAL A 23 13.13 -18.39 50.86
C VAL A 23 12.62 -19.46 49.91
N THR A 24 11.29 -19.65 49.85
CA THR A 24 10.69 -20.37 48.75
C THR A 24 11.19 -19.65 47.50
N PRO A 25 12.02 -20.29 46.66
CA PRO A 25 12.49 -19.62 45.45
C PRO A 25 11.23 -19.19 44.71
N THR A 26 11.14 -17.90 44.43
CA THR A 26 10.11 -17.38 43.54
C THR A 26 10.13 -18.27 42.30
N PRO A 27 8.99 -18.84 41.86
CA PRO A 27 8.96 -19.56 40.60
C PRO A 27 9.68 -18.73 39.54
N PRO A 28 10.53 -19.32 38.69
CA PRO A 28 11.14 -18.57 37.61
C PRO A 28 10.03 -17.84 36.87
N SER A 29 10.23 -16.55 36.58
CA SER A 29 9.32 -15.82 35.71
C SER A 29 9.10 -16.67 34.46
N PRO A 30 7.85 -16.84 34.00
CA PRO A 30 7.59 -17.60 32.79
C PRO A 30 8.51 -17.08 31.68
N GLU A 31 9.20 -18.01 31.02
CA GLU A 31 10.09 -17.71 29.91
C GLU A 31 9.23 -17.30 28.71
N PHE A 32 9.61 -16.20 28.05
CA PHE A 32 8.92 -15.70 26.87
C PHE A 32 8.80 -16.82 25.83
N THR A 33 7.57 -17.19 25.48
CA THR A 33 7.29 -18.27 24.54
C THR A 33 6.48 -17.72 23.36
N VAL A 34 7.10 -17.66 22.19
CA VAL A 34 6.45 -17.13 20.98
C VAL A 34 5.19 -17.94 20.65
N THR A 35 4.02 -17.31 20.70
CA THR A 35 2.73 -17.86 20.23
C THR A 35 2.38 -17.35 18.84
N LYS A 36 2.76 -16.11 18.51
CA LYS A 36 2.51 -15.48 17.21
C LYS A 36 3.74 -14.72 16.73
N THR A 37 3.97 -14.74 15.41
CA THR A 37 5.07 -14.00 14.76
C THR A 37 4.52 -13.26 13.55
N TYR A 38 4.84 -11.97 13.47
CA TYR A 38 4.58 -11.11 12.32
C TYR A 38 5.89 -10.85 11.60
N VAL A 39 5.90 -11.02 10.27
CA VAL A 39 7.07 -10.76 9.42
C VAL A 39 6.69 -9.66 8.45
N LEU A 40 7.38 -8.52 8.55
CA LEU A 40 6.94 -7.28 7.95
C LEU A 40 7.99 -6.77 6.96
N ALA A 41 7.53 -6.32 5.79
CA ALA A 41 8.34 -5.59 4.83
C ALA A 41 7.91 -4.11 4.86
N LEU A 42 8.84 -3.24 5.21
CA LEU A 42 8.61 -1.80 5.29
C LEU A 42 9.02 -1.15 3.98
N ASN A 43 8.18 -0.25 3.47
CA ASN A 43 8.45 0.53 2.26
C ASN A 43 7.87 1.96 2.36
N GLY A 44 8.26 2.84 1.43
CA GLY A 44 7.79 4.23 1.39
C GLY A 44 6.32 4.38 0.97
N ARG A 45 5.79 3.43 0.18
CA ARG A 45 4.38 3.42 -0.25
C ARG A 45 3.39 3.15 0.88
N GLN A 46 3.83 2.50 1.95
CA GLN A 46 3.02 2.30 3.16
C GLN A 46 3.08 3.48 4.12
N ALA A 47 3.98 4.45 3.91
CA ALA A 47 4.10 5.64 4.76
C ALA A 47 2.85 6.52 4.64
N VAL A 48 2.60 7.35 5.66
CA VAL A 48 1.46 8.27 5.70
C VAL A 48 1.98 9.69 5.97
N PRO A 49 1.95 10.62 4.99
CA PRO A 49 1.63 10.38 3.57
C PRO A 49 2.64 9.46 2.88
N MET A 50 2.27 8.91 1.72
CA MET A 50 3.16 8.07 0.91
C MET A 50 4.41 8.84 0.50
N ASN A 51 5.50 8.12 0.28
CA ASN A 51 6.71 8.70 -0.28
C ASN A 51 7.41 7.76 -1.28
N ASP A 52 8.22 8.36 -2.16
CA ASP A 52 8.91 7.66 -3.25
C ASP A 52 10.20 6.96 -2.83
N SER A 53 10.43 6.75 -1.52
CA SER A 53 11.62 6.04 -1.10
C SER A 53 11.62 4.62 -1.65
N ILE A 54 12.65 4.32 -2.44
CA ILE A 54 12.95 2.97 -2.93
C ILE A 54 13.61 2.10 -1.85
N ARG A 55 13.83 2.65 -0.65
CA ARG A 55 14.47 1.92 0.45
C ARG A 55 13.47 0.98 1.08
N MET A 56 14.00 -0.12 1.62
CA MET A 56 13.24 -1.17 2.27
C MET A 56 13.87 -1.53 3.60
N ALA A 57 13.04 -1.93 4.56
CA ALA A 57 13.46 -2.60 5.79
C ALA A 57 12.63 -3.86 6.03
N SER A 58 13.11 -4.71 6.94
CA SER A 58 12.34 -5.86 7.40
C SER A 58 12.29 -5.90 8.92
N SER A 59 11.15 -6.35 9.45
CA SER A 59 10.98 -6.51 10.89
C SER A 59 10.33 -7.85 11.22
N THR A 60 10.67 -8.38 12.39
CA THR A 60 9.94 -9.48 13.02
C THR A 60 9.39 -9.01 14.36
N VAL A 61 8.08 -9.14 14.55
CA VAL A 61 7.42 -8.90 15.84
C VAL A 61 6.94 -10.23 16.38
N GLN A 62 7.28 -10.55 17.63
CA GLN A 62 6.90 -11.80 18.28
C GLN A 62 6.06 -11.49 19.52
N LEU A 63 4.99 -12.25 19.68
CA LEU A 63 4.03 -12.13 20.76
C LEU A 63 3.99 -13.45 21.53
N ASP A 64 3.96 -13.37 22.85
CA ASP A 64 3.54 -14.44 23.76
C ASP A 64 2.18 -14.07 24.33
N GLU A 65 1.12 -14.65 23.77
CA GLU A 65 -0.26 -14.38 24.20
C GLU A 65 -0.56 -14.92 25.62
N ASN A 66 0.22 -15.88 26.12
CA ASN A 66 -0.02 -16.46 27.45
C ASN A 66 0.43 -15.52 28.57
N THR A 67 1.51 -14.78 28.31
CA THR A 67 2.10 -13.81 29.26
C THR A 67 1.81 -12.37 28.88
N GLN A 68 1.15 -12.13 27.72
CA GLN A 68 0.90 -10.81 27.14
C GLN A 68 2.18 -10.00 26.97
N GLN A 69 3.22 -10.63 26.41
CA GLN A 69 4.52 -10.01 26.20
C GLN A 69 4.85 -9.92 24.72
N LEU A 70 5.58 -8.87 24.34
CA LEU A 70 6.05 -8.65 22.97
C LEU A 70 7.56 -8.41 22.96
N GLN A 71 8.22 -8.87 21.90
CA GLN A 71 9.55 -8.42 21.49
C GLN A 71 9.57 -8.18 19.98
N ALA A 72 10.50 -7.35 19.50
CA ALA A 72 10.64 -7.09 18.07
C ALA A 72 12.10 -6.92 17.65
N THR A 73 12.39 -7.23 16.40
CA THR A 73 13.66 -6.96 15.73
C THR A 73 13.41 -6.24 14.41
N LEU A 74 14.29 -5.33 14.04
CA LEU A 74 14.18 -4.49 12.85
C LEU A 74 15.54 -4.37 12.18
N ASP A 75 15.62 -4.75 10.92
CA ASP A 75 16.82 -4.60 10.08
C ASP A 75 16.85 -3.22 9.44
N THR A 76 17.84 -2.42 9.82
CA THR A 76 18.06 -1.06 9.33
C THR A 76 19.27 -0.96 8.40
N ALA A 77 19.88 -2.08 7.98
CA ALA A 77 21.15 -2.07 7.25
C ALA A 77 21.08 -1.33 5.90
N ASN A 78 19.90 -1.32 5.26
CA ASN A 78 19.66 -0.66 3.97
C ASN A 78 19.13 0.78 4.09
N LEU A 79 19.10 1.34 5.30
CA LEU A 79 18.62 2.69 5.58
C LEU A 79 19.77 3.54 6.13
N PRO A 80 20.64 4.08 5.26
CA PRO A 80 21.65 5.01 5.70
C PRO A 80 20.97 6.23 6.31
N GLU A 81 21.61 6.78 7.35
CA GLU A 81 21.09 7.93 8.09
C GLU A 81 19.83 7.65 8.92
N PHE A 82 19.64 6.40 9.35
CA PHE A 82 18.68 6.02 10.39
C PHE A 82 18.78 6.92 11.61
N THR A 83 17.65 7.43 12.07
CA THR A 83 17.57 8.28 13.27
C THR A 83 16.79 7.61 14.41
N ALA A 84 15.65 6.99 14.11
CA ALA A 84 14.82 6.29 15.09
C ALA A 84 13.85 5.33 14.38
N ALA A 85 13.27 4.41 15.15
CA ALA A 85 12.10 3.64 14.74
C ALA A 85 11.19 3.40 15.94
N HIS A 86 9.90 3.25 15.66
CA HIS A 86 8.87 3.05 16.69
C HIS A 86 7.79 2.10 16.20
N ILE A 87 7.16 1.38 17.13
CA ILE A 87 5.81 0.86 16.96
C ILE A 87 4.84 1.96 17.39
N HIS A 88 3.86 2.25 16.53
CA HIS A 88 2.78 3.20 16.76
C HIS A 88 1.43 2.49 16.80
N ALA A 89 0.44 3.13 17.43
CA ALA A 89 -0.97 2.76 17.32
C ALA A 89 -1.63 3.61 16.23
N GLY A 90 -2.23 2.96 15.25
CA GLY A 90 -2.98 3.52 14.14
C GLY A 90 -3.25 2.45 13.07
N ASP A 91 -4.44 2.48 12.49
CA ASP A 91 -4.82 1.58 11.39
C ASP A 91 -4.05 1.93 10.09
N ILE A 92 -4.27 1.15 9.03
CA ILE A 92 -3.70 1.39 7.72
C ILE A 92 -4.08 2.78 7.19
N GLY A 93 -3.08 3.51 6.68
CA GLY A 93 -3.28 4.88 6.20
C GLY A 93 -3.53 5.92 7.32
N GLU A 94 -3.45 5.53 8.60
CA GLU A 94 -3.56 6.44 9.74
C GLU A 94 -2.19 6.69 10.40
N THR A 95 -2.06 7.85 11.06
CA THR A 95 -0.95 8.15 11.96
C THR A 95 -1.43 8.16 13.41
N GLY A 96 -0.59 7.72 14.34
CA GLY A 96 -0.92 7.85 15.75
C GLY A 96 0.27 7.79 16.70
N GLY A 97 -0.02 7.62 17.99
CA GLY A 97 0.95 7.76 19.07
C GLY A 97 2.00 6.64 19.09
N VAL A 98 3.20 6.95 19.61
CA VAL A 98 4.24 5.94 19.86
C VAL A 98 3.81 5.02 20.99
N VAL A 99 3.85 3.71 20.74
CA VAL A 99 3.64 2.66 21.74
C VAL A 99 4.97 2.17 22.29
N PHE A 100 5.90 1.78 21.41
CA PHE A 100 7.23 1.30 21.79
C PHE A 100 8.32 1.94 20.92
N PRO A 101 9.38 2.50 21.53
CA PRO A 101 10.59 2.86 20.80
C PRO A 101 11.49 1.64 20.56
N PHE A 102 12.08 1.55 19.38
CA PHE A 102 13.19 0.62 19.15
C PHE A 102 14.47 1.15 19.79
N ASN A 103 15.26 0.24 20.34
CA ASN A 103 16.62 0.49 20.78
C ASN A 103 17.52 0.86 19.59
N THR A 104 18.62 1.56 19.88
CA THR A 104 19.64 1.89 18.88
C THR A 104 20.15 0.62 18.18
N PRO A 105 20.32 0.63 16.85
CA PRO A 105 20.85 -0.51 16.12
C PRO A 105 22.22 -0.97 16.65
N ASP A 106 22.44 -2.28 16.66
CA ASP A 106 23.72 -2.89 16.97
C ASP A 106 24.75 -2.71 15.82
N SER A 107 25.93 -3.33 15.95
CA SER A 107 26.98 -3.24 14.91
C SER A 107 26.59 -3.88 13.57
N ASN A 108 25.53 -4.69 13.53
CA ASN A 108 24.99 -5.31 12.33
C ASN A 108 23.81 -4.52 11.74
N GLY A 109 23.41 -3.40 12.36
CA GLY A 109 22.25 -2.64 11.93
C GLY A 109 20.92 -3.24 12.39
N LEU A 110 20.92 -4.06 13.44
CA LEU A 110 19.68 -4.59 14.02
C LEU A 110 19.24 -3.76 15.22
N ALA A 111 18.08 -3.12 15.09
CA ALA A 111 17.36 -2.50 16.20
C ALA A 111 16.41 -3.52 16.86
N SER A 112 16.11 -3.34 18.15
CA SER A 112 15.23 -4.26 18.88
C SER A 112 14.29 -3.56 19.85
N ILE A 113 13.20 -4.25 20.19
CA ILE A 113 12.40 -4.02 21.39
C ILE A 113 12.63 -5.25 22.27
N ASP A 114 13.16 -5.03 23.47
CA ASP A 114 13.31 -6.09 24.47
C ASP A 114 11.94 -6.57 24.95
N VAL A 115 11.86 -7.78 25.52
CA VAL A 115 10.61 -8.35 26.04
C VAL A 115 9.90 -7.34 26.94
N SER A 116 8.70 -6.94 26.52
CA SER A 116 7.91 -5.88 27.13
C SER A 116 6.49 -6.37 27.39
N ASP A 117 5.94 -6.06 28.56
CA ASP A 117 4.56 -6.39 28.91
C ASP A 117 3.58 -5.51 28.13
N LEU A 118 2.46 -6.11 27.72
CA LEU A 118 1.33 -5.44 27.09
C LEU A 118 0.19 -5.32 28.10
N THR A 119 -0.53 -4.20 28.04
CA THR A 119 -1.88 -4.13 28.62
C THR A 119 -2.88 -4.93 27.78
N ASP A 120 -4.03 -5.27 28.36
CA ASP A 120 -5.11 -5.93 27.62
C ASP A 120 -5.54 -5.13 26.37
N GLU A 121 -5.64 -3.81 26.49
CA GLU A 121 -5.98 -2.91 25.38
C GLU A 121 -4.93 -2.96 24.27
N GLN A 122 -3.64 -2.86 24.63
CA GLN A 122 -2.54 -2.95 23.68
C GLN A 122 -2.51 -4.29 22.94
N LEU A 123 -2.78 -5.39 23.65
CA LEU A 123 -2.88 -6.71 23.04
C LEU A 123 -4.02 -6.76 22.01
N GLN A 124 -5.19 -6.21 22.34
CA GLN A 124 -6.32 -6.18 21.40
C GLN A 124 -6.03 -5.30 20.18
N THR A 125 -5.41 -4.13 20.36
CA THR A 125 -5.01 -3.26 19.22
C THR A 125 -3.94 -3.91 18.34
N LEU A 126 -2.98 -4.64 18.92
CA LEU A 126 -2.02 -5.41 18.13
C LEU A 126 -2.68 -6.55 17.35
N LEU A 127 -3.64 -7.25 17.97
CA LEU A 127 -4.30 -8.41 17.35
C LEU A 127 -5.32 -8.02 16.28
N SER A 128 -5.90 -6.82 16.36
CA SER A 128 -6.79 -6.25 15.33
C SER A 128 -6.03 -5.71 14.12
N GLY A 129 -4.71 -5.54 14.23
CA GLY A 129 -3.88 -4.99 13.16
C GLY A 129 -3.68 -3.49 13.27
N ASP A 130 -4.20 -2.83 14.31
CA ASP A 130 -4.19 -1.35 14.48
C ASP A 130 -2.83 -0.79 14.88
N TRP A 131 -1.72 -1.49 14.66
CA TRP A 131 -0.37 -1.01 14.94
C TRP A 131 0.51 -1.05 13.70
N TYR A 132 1.47 -0.12 13.61
CA TYR A 132 2.45 -0.07 12.54
C TYR A 132 3.86 0.22 13.05
N ILE A 133 4.86 -0.23 12.30
CA ILE A 133 6.25 0.20 12.49
C ILE A 133 6.53 1.35 11.54
N ASN A 134 7.18 2.40 12.05
CA ASN A 134 7.69 3.49 11.25
C ASN A 134 9.18 3.69 11.53
N LEU A 135 9.95 3.94 10.48
CA LEU A 135 11.39 4.17 10.54
C LEU A 135 11.74 5.53 9.95
N HIS A 136 12.49 6.31 10.71
CA HIS A 136 12.85 7.69 10.39
C HIS A 136 14.31 7.78 9.94
N THR A 137 14.56 8.65 8.97
CA THR A 137 15.92 9.03 8.56
C THR A 137 16.07 10.55 8.57
N THR A 138 17.29 11.05 8.38
CA THR A 138 17.49 12.50 8.25
C THR A 138 16.86 13.08 6.98
N LEU A 139 16.64 12.26 5.95
CA LEU A 139 16.00 12.69 4.70
C LEU A 139 14.47 12.74 4.82
N VAL A 140 13.87 11.77 5.51
CA VAL A 140 12.42 11.70 5.71
C VAL A 140 12.12 11.56 7.22
N PRO A 141 12.14 12.68 7.98
CA PRO A 141 11.95 12.63 9.43
C PRO A 141 10.55 12.22 9.87
N SER A 142 9.53 12.39 9.02
CA SER A 142 8.16 11.92 9.28
C SER A 142 8.03 10.40 9.23
N GLY A 143 9.01 9.70 8.64
CA GLY A 143 8.98 8.26 8.40
C GLY A 143 9.34 7.96 6.95
N GLU A 144 10.52 7.40 6.71
CA GLU A 144 10.94 7.00 5.37
C GLU A 144 10.23 5.72 4.91
N VAL A 145 10.10 4.74 5.80
CA VAL A 145 9.43 3.46 5.50
C VAL A 145 8.52 3.04 6.64
N ARG A 146 7.37 2.45 6.28
CA ARG A 146 6.33 1.98 7.22
C ARG A 146 5.91 0.55 6.89
N ALA A 147 5.44 -0.19 7.88
CA ALA A 147 4.68 -1.44 7.69
C ALA A 147 3.59 -1.61 8.73
N GLN A 148 2.39 -2.01 8.32
CA GLN A 148 1.34 -2.43 9.25
C GLN A 148 1.71 -3.77 9.91
N ILE A 149 1.41 -3.93 11.20
CA ILE A 149 1.63 -5.18 11.94
C ILE A 149 0.40 -6.08 11.79
N VAL A 150 0.33 -6.78 10.67
CA VAL A 150 -0.80 -7.66 10.30
C VAL A 150 -0.35 -9.12 10.13
N PRO A 151 -1.25 -10.11 10.32
CA PRO A 151 -0.92 -11.52 10.10
C PRO A 151 -0.53 -11.79 8.64
N ASN A 152 0.13 -12.92 8.38
CA ASN A 152 0.54 -13.32 7.03
C ASN A 152 -0.63 -13.72 6.11
N THR A 153 -1.85 -13.76 6.64
CA THR A 153 -3.10 -13.90 5.91
C THR A 153 -3.54 -12.59 5.26
N THR A 154 -2.97 -11.45 5.67
CA THR A 154 -3.29 -10.12 5.17
C THR A 154 -2.39 -9.72 4.02
N THR A 155 -2.99 -9.24 2.94
CA THR A 155 -2.31 -8.59 1.81
C THR A 155 -2.57 -7.09 1.88
N ILE A 156 -1.50 -6.28 1.78
CA ILE A 156 -1.57 -4.83 1.74
C ILE A 156 -1.49 -4.39 0.27
N TYR A 157 -2.31 -3.42 -0.10
CA TYR A 157 -2.30 -2.73 -1.38
C TYR A 157 -2.13 -1.23 -1.13
N THR A 158 -1.27 -0.60 -1.90
CA THR A 158 -1.03 0.85 -1.84
C THR A 158 -1.13 1.42 -3.23
N PHE A 159 -1.84 2.53 -3.40
CA PHE A 159 -2.05 3.15 -4.69
C PHE A 159 -2.15 4.67 -4.58
N GLU A 160 -1.64 5.37 -5.58
CA GLU A 160 -1.78 6.80 -5.72
C GLU A 160 -3.11 7.12 -6.42
N VAL A 161 -3.70 8.25 -6.06
CA VAL A 161 -4.95 8.76 -6.62
C VAL A 161 -4.66 10.13 -7.21
N ASP A 162 -4.98 10.32 -8.49
CA ASP A 162 -4.74 11.59 -9.20
C ASP A 162 -5.73 11.78 -10.36
N SER A 163 -5.71 12.96 -10.98
CA SER A 163 -6.60 13.29 -12.09
C SER A 163 -6.20 12.71 -13.45
N GLU A 164 -4.94 12.32 -13.62
CA GLU A 164 -4.43 11.77 -14.88
C GLU A 164 -4.89 10.32 -15.08
N GLN A 165 -5.17 9.63 -13.98
CA GLN A 165 -5.78 8.31 -13.98
C GLN A 165 -7.27 8.31 -14.34
N GLU A 166 -7.99 9.44 -14.24
CA GLU A 166 -9.41 9.53 -14.58
C GLU A 166 -9.67 9.23 -16.07
N VAL A 167 -10.87 8.76 -16.41
CA VAL A 167 -11.19 8.32 -17.78
C VAL A 167 -12.47 9.01 -18.29
N PRO A 168 -12.35 9.98 -19.22
CA PRO A 168 -11.13 10.60 -19.74
C PRO A 168 -10.36 11.40 -18.67
N ALA A 169 -9.05 11.59 -18.88
CA ALA A 169 -8.23 12.35 -17.93
C ALA A 169 -8.74 13.78 -17.76
N VAL A 170 -8.74 14.27 -16.52
CA VAL A 170 -9.11 15.65 -16.19
C VAL A 170 -7.88 16.43 -15.72
N THR A 171 -7.96 17.76 -15.74
CA THR A 171 -6.87 18.61 -15.26
C THR A 171 -7.21 19.08 -13.86
N SER A 172 -6.57 18.47 -12.86
CA SER A 172 -6.66 18.89 -11.46
C SER A 172 -5.28 18.90 -10.82
N ALA A 173 -5.18 19.59 -9.68
CA ALA A 173 -4.03 19.45 -8.77
C ALA A 173 -4.37 18.57 -7.57
N ALA A 174 -5.60 18.06 -7.50
CA ALA A 174 -6.04 17.14 -6.46
C ALA A 174 -5.28 15.82 -6.53
N THR A 175 -5.04 15.24 -5.36
CA THR A 175 -4.30 13.98 -5.20
C THR A 175 -4.90 13.15 -4.09
N GLY A 176 -4.39 11.94 -3.88
CA GLY A 176 -4.66 11.16 -2.69
C GLY A 176 -3.76 9.94 -2.56
N ASP A 177 -3.66 9.44 -1.34
CA ASP A 177 -2.95 8.24 -0.96
C ASP A 177 -3.96 7.17 -0.54
N GLY A 178 -4.00 6.06 -1.27
CA GLY A 178 -4.91 4.96 -1.02
C GLY A 178 -4.20 3.76 -0.40
N TYR A 179 -4.79 3.22 0.66
CA TYR A 179 -4.29 2.07 1.38
C TYR A 179 -5.42 1.07 1.56
N ALA A 180 -5.16 -0.20 1.28
CA ALA A 180 -6.12 -1.27 1.48
C ALA A 180 -5.47 -2.51 2.08
N GLU A 181 -6.23 -3.23 2.88
CA GLU A 181 -5.83 -4.49 3.49
C GLU A 181 -6.92 -5.53 3.30
N TYR A 182 -6.53 -6.68 2.76
CA TYR A 182 -7.41 -7.82 2.63
C TYR A 182 -6.89 -8.99 3.46
N ASP A 183 -7.67 -9.44 4.45
CA ASP A 183 -7.36 -10.63 5.22
C ASP A 183 -8.04 -11.87 4.62
N SER A 184 -7.25 -12.86 4.23
CA SER A 184 -7.74 -14.06 3.55
C SER A 184 -8.52 -15.05 4.43
N GLU A 185 -8.47 -14.91 5.75
CA GLU A 185 -9.19 -15.77 6.68
C GLU A 185 -10.61 -15.23 6.97
N SER A 186 -10.70 -13.95 7.33
CA SER A 186 -11.96 -13.24 7.56
C SER A 186 -12.65 -12.78 6.28
N LYS A 187 -11.89 -12.63 5.18
CA LYS A 187 -12.31 -12.11 3.86
C LYS A 187 -12.72 -10.63 3.87
N VAL A 188 -12.35 -9.90 4.90
CA VAL A 188 -12.62 -8.48 5.02
C VAL A 188 -11.59 -7.69 4.23
N LEU A 189 -12.07 -6.73 3.45
CA LEU A 189 -11.31 -5.68 2.79
C LEU A 189 -11.52 -4.36 3.54
N ASN A 190 -10.46 -3.86 4.16
CA ASN A 190 -10.41 -2.49 4.66
C ASN A 190 -9.79 -1.60 3.60
N VAL A 191 -10.33 -0.40 3.42
CA VAL A 191 -9.77 0.61 2.51
C VAL A 191 -9.83 1.95 3.21
N ARG A 192 -8.74 2.70 3.15
CA ARG A 192 -8.66 4.11 3.53
C ARG A 192 -8.00 4.89 2.40
N VAL A 193 -8.59 6.01 2.01
CA VAL A 193 -7.98 6.96 1.08
C VAL A 193 -7.95 8.34 1.73
N ASN A 194 -6.75 8.90 1.82
CA ASN A 194 -6.54 10.27 2.27
C ASN A 194 -6.36 11.15 1.03
N THR A 195 -7.27 12.09 0.81
CA THR A 195 -7.33 12.92 -0.40
C THR A 195 -6.87 14.36 -0.10
N ASP A 196 -6.46 15.10 -1.11
CA ASP A 196 -6.11 16.52 -1.00
C ASP A 196 -6.70 17.30 -2.19
N GLY A 197 -7.14 18.53 -1.92
CA GLY A 197 -7.68 19.43 -2.95
C GLY A 197 -9.11 19.14 -3.42
N ILE A 198 -9.87 18.26 -2.74
CA ILE A 198 -11.27 17.91 -3.07
C ILE A 198 -12.24 18.00 -1.87
N ASP A 199 -12.09 19.02 -1.03
CA ASP A 199 -12.93 19.22 0.17
C ASP A 199 -14.45 19.30 -0.13
N ASP A 200 -14.83 19.58 -1.38
CA ASP A 200 -16.22 19.63 -1.84
C ASP A 200 -16.70 18.34 -2.53
N ALA A 201 -15.92 17.25 -2.46
CA ALA A 201 -16.30 15.95 -2.99
C ALA A 201 -17.64 15.47 -2.39
N THR A 202 -18.47 14.91 -3.26
CA THR A 202 -19.87 14.57 -2.98
C THR A 202 -20.12 13.07 -2.88
N ALA A 203 -19.21 12.26 -3.41
CA ALA A 203 -19.25 10.81 -3.35
C ALA A 203 -17.87 10.24 -3.68
N ALA A 204 -17.59 9.05 -3.17
CA ALA A 204 -16.46 8.24 -3.61
C ALA A 204 -16.85 6.75 -3.64
N HIS A 205 -16.21 6.00 -4.53
CA HIS A 205 -16.55 4.60 -4.79
C HIS A 205 -15.31 3.78 -5.11
N ILE A 206 -15.40 2.47 -4.87
CA ILE A 206 -14.58 1.48 -5.56
C ILE A 206 -15.39 0.98 -6.76
N HIS A 207 -14.81 1.03 -7.95
CA HIS A 207 -15.40 0.58 -9.20
C HIS A 207 -14.66 -0.62 -9.78
N THR A 208 -15.36 -1.39 -10.60
CA THR A 208 -14.77 -2.40 -11.50
C THR A 208 -14.16 -1.73 -12.73
N GLY A 209 -12.97 -2.13 -13.16
CA GLY A 209 -12.41 -1.72 -14.44
C GLY A 209 -10.88 -1.73 -14.46
N ASP A 210 -10.32 -2.15 -15.59
CA ASP A 210 -8.89 -2.05 -15.85
C ASP A 210 -8.46 -0.58 -16.07
N VAL A 211 -7.16 -0.35 -16.18
CA VAL A 211 -6.62 0.97 -16.52
C VAL A 211 -7.21 1.50 -17.84
N GLY A 212 -7.55 2.80 -17.87
CA GLY A 212 -8.23 3.41 -19.01
C GLY A 212 -9.67 2.96 -19.25
N SER A 213 -10.31 2.22 -18.34
CA SER A 213 -11.67 1.69 -18.53
C SER A 213 -12.59 2.01 -17.36
N ASN A 214 -13.76 2.59 -17.66
CA ASN A 214 -14.82 2.81 -16.68
C ASN A 214 -15.67 1.55 -16.49
N GLY A 215 -16.14 1.32 -15.26
CA GLY A 215 -17.12 0.28 -14.99
C GLY A 215 -18.02 0.57 -13.80
N GLY A 216 -18.75 -0.45 -13.35
CA GLY A 216 -19.80 -0.30 -12.33
C GLY A 216 -19.23 -0.08 -10.93
N VAL A 217 -20.07 0.47 -10.04
CA VAL A 217 -19.76 0.61 -8.61
C VAL A 217 -19.74 -0.78 -7.96
N LEU A 218 -18.66 -1.08 -7.25
CA LEU A 218 -18.51 -2.26 -6.39
C LEU A 218 -18.82 -1.90 -4.93
N VAL A 219 -18.21 -0.84 -4.42
CA VAL A 219 -18.35 -0.37 -3.03
C VAL A 219 -18.57 1.14 -3.03
N VAL A 220 -19.47 1.61 -2.16
CA VAL A 220 -19.60 3.05 -1.85
C VAL A 220 -18.71 3.33 -0.64
N LEU A 221 -17.84 4.34 -0.75
CA LEU A 221 -16.96 4.74 0.34
C LEU A 221 -17.67 5.76 1.25
N ASP A 222 -17.43 5.64 2.55
CA ASP A 222 -17.91 6.56 3.57
C ASP A 222 -16.88 7.68 3.78
N GLN A 223 -17.33 8.93 3.73
CA GLN A 223 -16.50 10.09 4.11
C GLN A 223 -16.45 10.17 5.64
N ASP A 224 -15.26 10.43 6.18
CA ASP A 224 -15.12 10.69 7.61
C ASP A 224 -15.88 11.98 8.01
N ALA A 225 -16.55 11.92 9.17
CA ALA A 225 -17.42 13.00 9.62
C ALA A 225 -16.66 14.22 10.18
N GLU A 226 -15.44 14.01 10.66
CA GLU A 226 -14.59 15.04 11.26
C GLU A 226 -13.48 15.50 10.32
N ASP A 227 -13.18 14.71 9.28
CA ASP A 227 -12.18 15.01 8.25
C ASP A 227 -12.68 14.68 6.83
N SER A 228 -13.10 15.72 6.08
CA SER A 228 -13.62 15.57 4.71
C SER A 228 -12.60 15.00 3.71
N SER A 229 -11.32 14.98 4.07
CA SER A 229 -10.24 14.43 3.25
C SER A 229 -10.13 12.90 3.32
N VAL A 230 -10.78 12.26 4.30
CA VAL A 230 -10.64 10.83 4.57
C VAL A 230 -11.88 10.08 4.08
N TRP A 231 -11.63 9.00 3.34
CA TRP A 231 -12.66 8.11 2.82
C TRP A 231 -12.33 6.67 3.19
N THR A 232 -13.33 5.90 3.59
CA THR A 232 -13.15 4.50 4.01
C THR A 232 -14.15 3.57 3.38
N ALA A 233 -13.79 2.30 3.21
CA ALA A 233 -14.79 1.28 2.92
C ALA A 233 -15.66 1.04 4.17
N PRO A 234 -16.96 0.71 4.01
CA PRO A 234 -17.80 0.38 5.14
C PRO A 234 -17.19 -0.76 5.98
N GLU A 235 -17.37 -0.70 7.30
CA GLU A 235 -16.87 -1.75 8.21
C GLU A 235 -17.34 -3.15 7.78
N ASN A 236 -16.44 -4.13 7.87
CA ASN A 236 -16.70 -5.52 7.49
C ASN A 236 -17.11 -5.69 6.01
N THR A 237 -16.55 -4.88 5.11
CA THR A 237 -16.69 -5.09 3.66
C THR A 237 -16.06 -6.43 3.28
N GLU A 238 -16.87 -7.47 3.13
CA GLU A 238 -16.40 -8.80 2.70
C GLU A 238 -16.36 -8.91 1.17
N ILE A 239 -15.26 -9.46 0.64
CA ILE A 239 -15.14 -9.79 -0.78
C ILE A 239 -14.93 -11.30 -0.98
N ASP A 240 -15.51 -11.85 -2.05
CA ASP A 240 -15.35 -13.27 -2.37
C ASP A 240 -14.06 -13.56 -3.15
N ALA A 241 -13.76 -14.86 -3.36
CA ALA A 241 -12.55 -15.28 -4.04
C ALA A 241 -12.47 -14.81 -5.51
N ALA A 242 -13.61 -14.62 -6.19
CA ALA A 242 -13.64 -14.11 -7.55
C ALA A 242 -13.31 -12.62 -7.58
N THR A 243 -13.85 -11.86 -6.64
CA THR A 243 -13.57 -10.44 -6.42
C THR A 243 -12.10 -10.25 -6.06
N LEU A 244 -11.56 -11.04 -5.12
CA LEU A 244 -10.15 -11.01 -4.78
C LEU A 244 -9.23 -11.30 -5.98
N ALA A 245 -9.60 -12.23 -6.86
CA ALA A 245 -8.81 -12.52 -8.05
C ALA A 245 -8.73 -11.31 -9.01
N VAL A 246 -9.82 -10.54 -9.13
CA VAL A 246 -9.85 -9.30 -9.91
C VAL A 246 -9.05 -8.18 -9.21
N LEU A 247 -9.15 -8.07 -7.88
CA LEU A 247 -8.34 -7.13 -7.08
C LEU A 247 -6.84 -7.38 -7.30
N ASN A 248 -6.41 -8.63 -7.17
CA ASN A 248 -5.02 -9.05 -7.37
C ASN A 248 -4.52 -8.84 -8.81
N ALA A 249 -5.43 -8.77 -9.78
CA ALA A 249 -5.10 -8.46 -11.18
C ALA A 249 -5.10 -6.96 -11.48
N GLY A 250 -5.37 -6.11 -10.49
CA GLY A 250 -5.48 -4.66 -10.65
C GLY A 250 -6.75 -4.23 -11.37
N GLY A 251 -7.85 -4.96 -11.24
CA GLY A 251 -9.12 -4.71 -11.95
C GLY A 251 -10.12 -3.82 -11.20
N TYR A 252 -9.70 -3.15 -10.12
CA TYR A 252 -10.52 -2.20 -9.37
C TYR A 252 -9.84 -0.85 -9.21
N TYR A 253 -10.63 0.21 -9.17
CA TYR A 253 -10.14 1.57 -8.94
C TYR A 253 -11.05 2.33 -7.97
N THR A 254 -10.46 3.26 -7.23
CA THR A 254 -11.20 4.27 -6.47
C THR A 254 -11.48 5.47 -7.37
N ASN A 255 -12.62 6.13 -7.18
CA ASN A 255 -12.98 7.36 -7.90
C ASN A 255 -13.73 8.31 -6.95
N PHE A 256 -13.44 9.61 -7.07
CA PHE A 256 -13.92 10.68 -6.19
C PHE A 256 -14.58 11.78 -7.01
N HIS A 257 -15.82 12.12 -6.67
CA HIS A 257 -16.68 12.97 -7.50
C HIS A 257 -16.89 14.34 -6.88
N THR A 258 -16.46 15.40 -7.56
CA THR A 258 -16.74 16.79 -7.17
C THR A 258 -17.90 17.37 -7.98
N PRO A 259 -18.50 18.50 -7.58
CA PRO A 259 -19.46 19.23 -8.42
C PRO A 259 -18.87 19.69 -9.74
N ALA A 260 -17.56 19.98 -9.78
CA ALA A 260 -16.85 20.39 -10.98
C ALA A 260 -16.64 19.23 -11.96
N ASN A 261 -16.35 18.03 -11.43
CA ASN A 261 -16.16 16.81 -12.20
C ASN A 261 -17.04 15.67 -11.67
N PRO A 262 -18.36 15.65 -12.02
CA PRO A 262 -19.28 14.63 -11.52
C PRO A 262 -18.99 13.21 -12.01
N GLY A 263 -18.23 13.06 -13.10
CA GLY A 263 -17.76 11.76 -13.58
C GLY A 263 -16.63 11.18 -12.74
N GLY A 264 -15.86 12.04 -12.07
CA GLY A 264 -14.64 11.75 -11.34
C GLY A 264 -13.66 12.92 -11.46
N GLU A 265 -13.14 13.42 -10.34
CA GLU A 265 -12.06 14.42 -10.27
C GLU A 265 -10.69 13.74 -10.21
N ILE A 266 -10.58 12.70 -9.39
CA ILE A 266 -9.37 11.91 -9.19
C ILE A 266 -9.72 10.42 -9.10
N ARG A 267 -8.80 9.58 -9.60
CA ARG A 267 -8.93 8.12 -9.70
C ARG A 267 -7.64 7.45 -9.25
N GLY A 268 -7.76 6.29 -8.61
CA GLY A 268 -6.62 5.48 -8.19
C GLY A 268 -6.84 4.00 -8.44
N GLN A 269 -6.06 3.39 -9.33
CA GLN A 269 -6.13 1.94 -9.55
C GLN A 269 -5.60 1.20 -8.31
N VAL A 270 -6.35 0.25 -7.76
CA VAL A 270 -5.91 -0.53 -6.59
C VAL A 270 -4.98 -1.63 -7.05
N LEU A 271 -3.71 -1.55 -6.65
CA LEU A 271 -2.63 -2.37 -7.20
C LEU A 271 -1.84 -3.10 -6.12
N ALA A 272 -1.43 -4.32 -6.44
CA ALA A 272 -0.39 -5.02 -5.68
C ALA A 272 1.01 -4.50 -6.05
N ASP A 273 1.98 -4.64 -5.15
CA ASP A 273 3.34 -4.08 -5.25
C ASP A 273 4.11 -4.47 -6.53
N ASN A 274 3.74 -5.57 -7.17
CA ASN A 274 4.36 -6.03 -8.42
C ASN A 274 3.92 -5.22 -9.65
N TYR A 275 2.87 -4.40 -9.56
CA TYR A 275 2.42 -3.60 -10.68
C TYR A 275 3.11 -2.22 -10.75
N VAL A 276 3.16 -1.67 -11.96
CA VAL A 276 3.50 -0.26 -12.22
C VAL A 276 2.43 0.30 -13.15
N LEU A 277 1.81 1.41 -12.73
CA LEU A 277 0.88 2.20 -13.53
C LEU A 277 1.62 3.39 -14.12
N LEU A 278 1.40 3.65 -15.41
CA LEU A 278 1.93 4.81 -16.12
C LEU A 278 0.77 5.47 -16.89
N THR A 279 0.56 6.75 -16.65
CA THR A 279 -0.40 7.60 -17.37
C THR A 279 0.37 8.60 -18.21
N PHE A 280 -0.06 8.84 -19.45
CA PHE A 280 0.66 9.74 -20.34
C PHE A 280 -0.22 10.44 -21.38
N PRO A 281 -0.07 11.76 -21.58
CA PRO A 281 -0.80 12.47 -22.62
C PRO A 281 -0.14 12.26 -23.99
N LEU A 282 -0.95 12.21 -25.04
CA LEU A 282 -0.51 12.20 -26.44
C LEU A 282 -0.82 13.56 -27.09
N SER A 283 0.15 14.11 -27.81
CA SER A 283 -0.03 15.34 -28.59
C SER A 283 0.87 15.40 -29.81
N GLY A 284 0.49 16.21 -30.81
CA GLY A 284 1.32 16.40 -32.01
C GLY A 284 2.64 17.13 -31.73
N SER A 285 2.73 17.91 -30.64
CA SER A 285 3.99 18.57 -30.26
C SER A 285 5.06 17.58 -29.79
N GLN A 286 4.67 16.37 -29.40
CA GLN A 286 5.60 15.32 -29.00
C GLN A 286 6.13 14.51 -30.19
N GLU A 287 5.52 14.62 -31.38
CA GLU A 287 6.01 13.99 -32.60
C GLU A 287 7.43 14.46 -32.97
N VAL A 288 8.16 13.61 -33.70
CA VAL A 288 9.50 13.93 -34.18
C VAL A 288 9.57 13.67 -35.69
N PRO A 289 9.48 14.72 -36.53
CA PRO A 289 9.26 16.15 -36.20
C PRO A 289 7.86 16.46 -35.67
N ALA A 290 7.73 17.55 -34.90
CA ALA A 290 6.45 17.97 -34.31
C ALA A 290 5.38 18.27 -35.38
N VAL A 291 4.14 17.84 -35.10
CA VAL A 291 2.96 18.02 -35.96
C VAL A 291 2.06 19.09 -35.35
N THR A 292 1.63 20.05 -36.19
CA THR A 292 0.63 21.05 -35.78
C THR A 292 -0.76 20.46 -35.96
N THR A 293 -1.37 20.03 -34.86
CA THR A 293 -2.70 19.43 -34.85
C THR A 293 -3.44 19.79 -33.56
N ALA A 294 -4.76 19.71 -33.59
CA ALA A 294 -5.60 19.78 -32.39
C ALA A 294 -5.88 18.38 -31.81
N ALA A 295 -5.42 17.32 -32.49
CA ALA A 295 -5.53 15.96 -32.00
C ALA A 295 -4.77 15.77 -30.69
N LYS A 296 -5.31 14.90 -29.84
CA LYS A 296 -4.76 14.56 -28.53
C LYS A 296 -5.19 13.14 -28.13
N GLY A 297 -4.62 12.63 -27.06
CA GLY A 297 -5.11 11.42 -26.41
C GLY A 297 -4.56 11.24 -25.01
N ASP A 298 -5.09 10.27 -24.30
CA ASP A 298 -4.69 9.86 -22.97
C ASP A 298 -4.33 8.38 -23.02
N GLY A 299 -3.14 8.04 -22.54
CA GLY A 299 -2.60 6.69 -22.49
C GLY A 299 -2.52 6.18 -21.06
N TYR A 300 -2.85 4.90 -20.89
CA TYR A 300 -2.83 4.21 -19.62
C TYR A 300 -2.13 2.87 -19.82
N ALA A 301 -1.07 2.61 -19.06
CA ALA A 301 -0.35 1.35 -19.11
C ALA A 301 -0.21 0.76 -17.70
N LEU A 302 -0.56 -0.52 -17.57
CA LEU A 302 -0.34 -1.32 -16.38
C LEU A 302 0.58 -2.47 -16.73
N VAL A 303 1.71 -2.57 -16.03
CA VAL A 303 2.68 -3.64 -16.24
C VAL A 303 2.90 -4.43 -14.97
N ASP A 304 2.83 -5.75 -15.07
CA ASP A 304 3.25 -6.66 -14.00
C ASP A 304 4.77 -6.87 -14.11
N LYS A 305 5.52 -6.43 -13.09
CA LYS A 305 6.99 -6.55 -13.03
C LYS A 305 7.48 -7.99 -12.94
N ASN A 306 6.63 -8.92 -12.50
CA ASN A 306 7.02 -10.32 -12.33
C ASN A 306 6.89 -11.10 -13.64
N SER A 307 5.79 -10.91 -14.36
CA SER A 307 5.50 -11.64 -15.60
C SER A 307 5.85 -10.86 -16.87
N GLY A 308 5.93 -9.53 -16.80
CA GLY A 308 6.02 -8.66 -17.98
C GLY A 308 4.68 -8.45 -18.69
N ALA A 309 3.56 -8.95 -18.15
CA ALA A 309 2.24 -8.74 -18.74
C ALA A 309 1.92 -7.25 -18.83
N LEU A 310 1.48 -6.80 -20.01
CA LEU A 310 1.15 -5.42 -20.31
C LEU A 310 -0.33 -5.29 -20.69
N THR A 311 -1.04 -4.50 -19.91
CA THR A 311 -2.33 -3.91 -20.30
C THR A 311 -2.07 -2.47 -20.71
N LEU A 312 -2.44 -2.08 -21.92
CA LEU A 312 -2.28 -0.71 -22.39
C LEU A 312 -3.52 -0.29 -23.16
N LYS A 313 -4.04 0.88 -22.84
CA LYS A 313 -5.18 1.51 -23.52
C LYS A 313 -4.84 2.97 -23.83
N VAL A 314 -5.20 3.40 -25.02
CA VAL A 314 -5.02 4.78 -25.50
C VAL A 314 -6.34 5.28 -26.04
N ILE A 315 -6.84 6.37 -25.47
CA ILE A 315 -8.09 7.02 -25.85
C ILE A 315 -7.73 8.32 -26.57
N THR A 316 -8.16 8.47 -27.82
CA THR A 316 -7.76 9.59 -28.67
C THR A 316 -8.93 10.52 -28.99
N THR A 317 -8.63 11.71 -29.49
CA THR A 317 -9.61 12.66 -30.01
C THR A 317 -9.02 13.36 -31.22
N GLY A 318 -9.83 13.54 -32.27
CA GLY A 318 -9.41 14.25 -33.48
C GLY A 318 -8.67 13.40 -34.50
N VAL A 319 -8.61 12.07 -34.31
CA VAL A 319 -7.92 11.11 -35.19
C VAL A 319 -8.80 9.90 -35.53
N ALA A 320 -10.11 10.11 -35.73
CA ALA A 320 -11.05 9.03 -36.04
C ALA A 320 -10.75 8.30 -37.37
N ASP A 321 -9.91 8.87 -38.23
CA ASP A 321 -9.39 8.27 -39.47
C ASP A 321 -8.02 7.59 -39.29
N ALA A 322 -7.52 7.48 -38.05
CA ALA A 322 -6.25 6.83 -37.75
C ALA A 322 -6.21 5.39 -38.30
N THR A 323 -5.07 5.04 -38.89
CA THR A 323 -4.87 3.78 -39.60
C THR A 323 -4.04 2.78 -38.81
N ALA A 324 -3.28 3.23 -37.82
CA ALA A 324 -2.47 2.39 -36.95
C ALA A 324 -2.07 3.14 -35.67
N ALA A 325 -1.77 2.39 -34.61
CA ALA A 325 -1.05 2.89 -33.45
C ALA A 325 -0.03 1.85 -32.97
N HIS A 326 1.07 2.32 -32.38
CA HIS A 326 2.17 1.45 -31.96
C HIS A 326 2.79 1.94 -30.65
N VAL A 327 3.28 1.00 -29.85
CA VAL A 327 4.34 1.27 -28.86
C VAL A 327 5.69 1.14 -29.57
N HIS A 328 6.54 2.14 -29.44
CA HIS A 328 7.90 2.15 -29.95
C HIS A 328 8.92 2.16 -28.81
N THR A 329 10.14 1.70 -29.10
CA THR A 329 11.30 1.91 -28.21
C THR A 329 11.99 3.21 -28.56
N GLY A 330 12.06 4.17 -27.63
CA GLY A 330 12.75 5.44 -27.80
C GLY A 330 12.45 6.41 -26.65
N ALA A 331 13.48 7.11 -26.19
CA ALA A 331 13.31 8.20 -25.23
C ALA A 331 12.63 9.43 -25.88
N SER A 332 12.20 10.37 -25.04
CA SER A 332 11.62 11.64 -25.49
C SER A 332 12.52 12.33 -26.52
N GLY A 333 11.92 12.79 -27.62
CA GLY A 333 12.64 13.43 -28.74
C GLY A 333 13.40 12.49 -29.69
N SER A 334 13.37 11.18 -29.48
CA SER A 334 13.99 10.19 -30.37
C SER A 334 12.96 9.23 -30.98
N ASN A 335 13.15 8.85 -32.24
CA ASN A 335 12.36 7.81 -32.90
C ASN A 335 13.08 6.46 -32.79
N GLY A 336 12.31 5.37 -32.72
CA GLY A 336 12.87 4.02 -32.78
C GLY A 336 11.90 2.98 -33.30
N GLY A 337 12.28 1.71 -33.18
CA GLY A 337 11.53 0.59 -33.75
C GLY A 337 10.21 0.32 -33.03
N VAL A 338 9.29 -0.34 -33.72
CA VAL A 338 8.02 -0.81 -33.14
C VAL A 338 8.31 -1.94 -32.16
N LEU A 339 7.79 -1.81 -30.93
CA LEU A 339 7.79 -2.83 -29.90
C LEU A 339 6.46 -3.61 -29.90
N VAL A 340 5.33 -2.91 -29.93
CA VAL A 340 3.98 -3.49 -29.94
C VAL A 340 3.14 -2.79 -30.99
N ALA A 341 2.42 -3.54 -31.82
CA ALA A 341 1.34 -2.99 -32.65
C ALA A 341 0.04 -3.00 -31.86
N LEU A 342 -0.63 -1.86 -31.76
CA LEU A 342 -1.89 -1.72 -31.03
C LEU A 342 -3.07 -2.07 -31.94
N GLU A 343 -4.13 -2.58 -31.31
CA GLU A 343 -5.38 -2.96 -31.96
C GLU A 343 -6.43 -1.89 -31.70
N GLN A 344 -7.08 -1.41 -32.77
CA GLN A 344 -8.22 -0.51 -32.64
C GLN A 344 -9.41 -1.26 -32.03
N GLU A 345 -10.09 -0.64 -31.06
CA GLU A 345 -11.26 -1.24 -30.42
C GLU A 345 -12.42 -1.40 -31.41
N THR A 346 -13.11 -2.54 -31.32
CA THR A 346 -14.30 -2.76 -32.15
C THR A 346 -15.44 -1.89 -31.63
N GLY A 347 -15.88 -0.95 -32.47
CA GLY A 347 -17.02 -0.07 -32.15
C GLY A 347 -16.63 1.34 -31.73
N ASP A 348 -15.35 1.59 -31.44
CA ASP A 348 -14.81 2.94 -31.23
C ASP A 348 -13.45 3.11 -31.92
N ALA A 349 -13.44 3.94 -32.97
CA ALA A 349 -12.22 4.20 -33.75
C ALA A 349 -11.16 5.00 -32.97
N ASN A 350 -11.52 5.60 -31.84
CA ASN A 350 -10.61 6.43 -31.06
C ASN A 350 -9.89 5.65 -29.95
N ILE A 351 -10.23 4.38 -29.73
CA ILE A 351 -9.63 3.56 -28.67
C ILE A 351 -8.67 2.55 -29.28
N TRP A 352 -7.47 2.47 -28.72
CA TRP A 352 -6.42 1.54 -29.11
C TRP A 352 -5.94 0.76 -27.89
N ASN A 353 -5.76 -0.55 -28.04
CA ASN A 353 -5.37 -1.44 -26.97
C ASN A 353 -4.12 -2.24 -27.35
N ALA A 354 -3.29 -2.60 -26.37
CA ALA A 354 -2.35 -3.68 -26.59
C ALA A 354 -3.12 -4.99 -26.85
N PRO A 355 -2.64 -5.87 -27.75
CA PRO A 355 -3.23 -7.18 -27.94
C PRO A 355 -3.36 -7.95 -26.62
N ALA A 356 -4.40 -8.77 -26.48
CA ALA A 356 -4.58 -9.58 -25.28
C ALA A 356 -3.37 -10.49 -25.02
N ASN A 357 -2.95 -10.60 -23.75
CA ASN A 357 -1.77 -11.34 -23.31
C ASN A 357 -0.44 -10.81 -23.87
N THR A 358 -0.35 -9.51 -24.19
CA THR A 358 0.94 -8.89 -24.51
C THR A 358 1.88 -9.03 -23.32
N GLU A 359 3.09 -9.53 -23.57
CA GLU A 359 4.11 -9.75 -22.55
C GLU A 359 5.44 -9.14 -22.99
N LEU A 360 6.02 -8.32 -22.12
CA LEU A 360 7.33 -7.70 -22.29
C LEU A 360 8.41 -8.65 -21.78
N ASN A 361 9.39 -8.98 -22.62
CA ASN A 361 10.58 -9.67 -22.13
C ASN A 361 11.36 -8.78 -21.13
N ALA A 362 12.26 -9.38 -20.34
CA ALA A 362 12.97 -8.67 -19.27
C ALA A 362 13.68 -7.37 -19.70
N SER A 363 14.26 -7.34 -20.91
CA SER A 363 14.92 -6.12 -21.44
C SER A 363 13.90 -5.05 -21.82
N ALA A 364 12.80 -5.44 -22.44
CA ALA A 364 11.71 -4.52 -22.81
C ALA A 364 11.01 -3.99 -21.56
N LEU A 365 10.73 -4.85 -20.57
CA LEU A 365 10.16 -4.46 -19.28
C LEU A 365 11.02 -3.41 -18.58
N THR A 366 12.33 -3.66 -18.46
CA THR A 366 13.27 -2.70 -17.87
C THR A 366 13.23 -1.35 -18.58
N THR A 367 13.15 -1.36 -19.91
CA THR A 367 13.09 -0.14 -20.72
C THR A 367 11.75 0.59 -20.55
N PHE A 368 10.65 -0.16 -20.44
CA PHE A 368 9.29 0.36 -20.35
C PHE A 368 9.07 1.08 -19.02
N VAL A 369 9.45 0.46 -17.90
CA VAL A 369 9.31 1.06 -16.55
C VAL A 369 10.33 2.18 -16.29
N SER A 370 11.28 2.41 -17.18
CA SER A 370 12.29 3.47 -17.06
C SER A 370 12.06 4.65 -18.01
N GLY A 371 10.86 4.80 -18.58
CA GLY A 371 10.56 5.91 -19.48
C GLY A 371 11.09 5.77 -20.91
N GLY A 372 11.44 4.55 -21.34
CA GLY A 372 12.15 4.30 -22.59
C GLY A 372 11.26 4.02 -23.82
N ASN A 373 9.94 4.18 -23.69
CA ASN A 373 8.97 3.83 -24.72
C ASN A 373 7.99 4.99 -25.00
N TYR A 374 7.39 4.99 -26.19
CA TYR A 374 6.34 5.96 -26.53
C TYR A 374 5.23 5.30 -27.34
N VAL A 375 4.01 5.81 -27.22
CA VAL A 375 2.93 5.51 -28.15
C VAL A 375 2.91 6.53 -29.28
N ASN A 376 2.62 6.09 -30.49
CA ASN A 376 2.31 6.94 -31.63
C ASN A 376 1.03 6.48 -32.33
N VAL A 377 0.21 7.41 -32.81
CA VAL A 377 -1.00 7.16 -33.59
C VAL A 377 -0.88 7.81 -34.97
N HIS A 378 -1.11 7.03 -36.03
CA HIS A 378 -0.88 7.42 -37.41
C HIS A 378 -2.18 7.70 -38.15
N THR A 379 -2.25 8.82 -38.86
CA THR A 379 -3.37 9.17 -39.76
C THR A 379 -2.92 9.14 -41.22
N PRO A 380 -3.84 9.13 -42.21
CA PRO A 380 -3.48 9.30 -43.61
C PRO A 380 -2.77 10.64 -43.90
N ALA A 381 -3.08 11.69 -43.14
CA ALA A 381 -2.44 13.00 -43.26
C ALA A 381 -1.01 13.00 -42.71
N ASN A 382 -0.77 12.27 -41.62
CA ASN A 382 0.52 12.17 -40.95
C ASN A 382 0.92 10.71 -40.77
N ALA A 383 1.34 10.07 -41.86
CA ALA A 383 1.70 8.64 -41.87
C ALA A 383 2.91 8.30 -40.97
N GLY A 384 3.77 9.28 -40.67
CA GLY A 384 4.87 9.13 -39.71
C GLY A 384 4.42 9.17 -38.24
N GLY A 385 3.20 9.66 -37.99
CA GLY A 385 2.62 9.89 -36.67
C GLY A 385 1.92 11.25 -36.60
N GLU A 386 0.69 11.27 -36.11
CA GLU A 386 -0.09 12.49 -35.87
C GLU A 386 0.07 12.97 -34.42
N ILE A 387 0.02 12.04 -33.47
CA ILE A 387 0.17 12.30 -32.04
C ILE A 387 1.03 11.22 -31.37
N ARG A 388 1.87 11.66 -30.44
CA ARG A 388 2.78 10.82 -29.64
C ARG A 388 2.64 11.14 -28.17
N GLY A 389 2.83 10.12 -27.33
CA GLY A 389 2.95 10.25 -25.88
C GLY A 389 4.11 9.40 -25.39
N GLN A 390 5.04 10.01 -24.65
CA GLN A 390 6.08 9.26 -23.95
C GLN A 390 5.43 8.45 -22.82
N ILE A 391 5.84 7.19 -22.63
CA ILE A 391 5.40 6.35 -21.52
C ILE A 391 6.48 6.48 -20.45
N ASP A 392 6.30 7.36 -19.46
CA ASP A 392 7.28 7.67 -18.41
C ASP A 392 6.64 7.97 -17.04
#